data_AF-A0A949GT02-F1
#
_entry.id   AF-A0A949GT02-F1
#
_cell.length_a   1.000
_cell.length_b   1.000
_cell.length_c   1.000
_cell.angle_alpha   90.00
_cell.angle_beta   90.00
_cell.angle_gamma   90.00
#
_symmetry.space_group_name_H-M   'P 1'
#
loop_
_entity.id
_entity.type
_entity.pdbx_description
1 polymer ?
#
loop_
_entity_poly.entity_id
_entity_poly.type
_entity_poly.pdbx_seq_one_letter_code
_entity_poly.pdbx_strand_id
1 'polypeptide(L)'
;MLQVSRWIQILVAIIVVGGILIALPNALPESVRTKLPAWGPHDTVSLGLDLQGGSYVLLEVELDQVMRDRLQSTVGDVRRALRKGHIGYTDLSGKDGAVSVRILETSQFADAVSALKDVNPSVGGTFTVGAREYDVTQPGNGQIVMRMSDAYKIQTETDIVNQSIEVVRRRIDELGTKEPDIEQAGKDRIVVQVPGLQDPTELINILQTTAKMTFQLVDETADVSQALRGNVPIGDELLYDVERDPKHPTPIVVERRIAIAGDRLTNAGWANNQQTGQVVVTMRFDSVGAREFADLSKNNIGRRFAIVLDNKIISAPVFREPILTGSGEIEGNFTVKSANDLAVLLRAGALPAPLKPIEMRSIGADLGADQIKSGRYSAIAGLILVAVFMILRYGFFGVIADIALTLNVILLLAALTLFGATLTLPGIAGIVLTMGMAVDANVLIYERMREEQHNGRSMLGSIDTGFRRAMATIIDANATHLIASLILFELGSGPVRGFAVTLGVGIITSFFTAVMVTRLMVIAWLNIRRPKKLVI
;
A
#
# COMPACT_ATOMS: atom_id res chain seq x y z
N MET A 1 47.25 9.19 -13.15
CA MET A 1 45.79 9.25 -13.39
C MET A 1 45.01 8.84 -12.13
N LEU A 2 45.36 9.43 -10.97
CA LEU A 2 44.73 9.21 -9.64
C LEU A 2 43.79 10.37 -9.25
N GLN A 3 43.31 11.13 -10.23
CA GLN A 3 42.37 12.22 -9.97
C GLN A 3 40.96 11.68 -10.12
N VAL A 4 40.39 11.19 -9.02
CA VAL A 4 38.92 11.11 -8.93
C VAL A 4 38.41 12.54 -9.07
N SER A 5 37.49 12.78 -10.01
CA SER A 5 36.93 14.10 -10.27
C SER A 5 36.43 14.73 -8.95
N ARG A 6 36.68 16.02 -8.74
CA ARG A 6 36.22 16.74 -7.53
C ARG A 6 34.70 16.61 -7.33
N TRP A 7 33.95 16.54 -8.42
CA TRP A 7 32.50 16.29 -8.38
C TRP A 7 32.15 14.92 -7.78
N ILE A 8 32.91 13.87 -8.11
CA ILE A 8 32.71 12.53 -7.55
C ILE A 8 33.07 12.53 -6.05
N GLN A 9 34.14 13.24 -5.66
CA GLN A 9 34.51 13.37 -4.24
C GLN A 9 33.41 14.07 -3.42
N ILE A 10 32.85 15.16 -3.95
CA ILE A 10 31.75 15.90 -3.31
C ILE A 10 30.50 15.01 -3.23
N LEU A 11 30.16 14.31 -4.32
CA LEU A 11 29.01 13.42 -4.36
C LEU A 11 29.13 12.27 -3.34
N VAL A 12 30.29 11.63 -3.24
CA VAL A 12 30.52 10.59 -2.23
C VAL A 12 30.41 11.16 -0.81
N ALA A 13 30.96 12.34 -0.56
CA ALA A 13 30.85 13.00 0.75
C ALA A 13 29.39 13.32 1.10
N ILE A 14 28.59 13.81 0.15
CA ILE A 14 27.16 14.08 0.34
C ILE A 14 26.40 12.80 0.68
N ILE A 15 26.64 11.70 -0.06
CA ILE A 15 25.98 10.42 0.20
C ILE A 15 26.34 9.88 1.59
N VAL A 16 27.62 9.93 1.96
CA VAL A 16 28.07 9.45 3.27
C VAL A 16 27.50 10.29 4.41
N VAL A 17 27.57 11.62 4.31
CA VAL A 17 27.04 12.53 5.35
C VAL A 17 25.52 12.44 5.42
N GLY A 18 24.82 12.46 4.29
CA GLY A 18 23.37 12.29 4.24
C GLY A 18 22.93 10.95 4.82
N GLY A 19 23.63 9.87 4.48
CA GLY A 19 23.37 8.55 5.05
C GLY A 19 23.58 8.48 6.56
N ILE A 20 24.65 9.09 7.09
CA ILE A 20 24.88 9.18 8.54
C ILE A 20 23.74 9.97 9.21
N LEU A 21 23.30 11.09 8.62
CA LEU A 21 22.22 11.91 9.17
C LEU A 21 20.89 11.16 9.20
N ILE A 22 20.55 10.43 8.13
CA ILE A 22 19.32 9.63 8.04
C ILE A 22 19.38 8.41 8.96
N ALA A 23 20.55 7.81 9.15
CA ALA A 23 20.72 6.67 10.07
C ALA A 23 20.83 7.08 11.55
N LEU A 24 21.15 8.34 11.85
CA LEU A 24 21.33 8.84 13.22
C LEU A 24 20.15 8.52 14.17
N PRO A 25 18.87 8.69 13.77
CA PRO A 25 17.72 8.39 14.62
C PRO A 25 17.62 6.91 15.00
N ASN A 26 18.13 6.00 14.14
CA ASN A 26 18.15 4.56 14.41
C ASN A 26 19.12 4.18 15.54
N ALA A 27 20.19 4.96 15.73
CA ALA A 27 21.18 4.73 16.78
C ALA A 27 20.81 5.39 18.12
N LEU A 28 19.89 6.34 18.11
CA LEU A 28 19.49 7.09 19.30
C LEU A 28 18.35 6.38 20.06
N PRO A 29 18.44 6.28 21.41
CA PRO A 29 17.33 5.82 22.25
C PRO A 29 16.08 6.71 22.09
N GLU A 30 14.88 6.14 22.27
CA GLU A 30 13.60 6.88 22.13
C GLU A 30 13.52 8.15 23.00
N SER A 31 14.19 8.14 24.16
CA SER A 31 14.26 9.26 25.11
C SER A 31 15.06 10.48 24.61
N VAL A 32 15.94 10.28 23.63
CA VAL A 32 16.73 11.35 22.98
C VAL A 32 16.10 11.73 21.64
N ARG A 33 15.46 10.78 20.95
CA ARG A 33 14.82 11.00 19.64
C ARG A 33 13.67 12.01 19.70
N THR A 34 12.87 11.98 20.76
CA THR A 34 11.76 12.93 21.00
C THR A 34 12.20 14.36 21.29
N LYS A 35 13.51 14.60 21.50
CA LYS A 35 14.09 15.93 21.73
C LYS A 35 14.82 16.49 20.51
N LEU A 36 14.82 15.77 19.38
CA LEU A 36 15.40 16.27 18.14
C LEU A 36 14.56 17.44 17.59
N PRO A 37 15.19 18.44 16.97
CA PRO A 37 14.47 19.52 16.31
C PRO A 37 13.55 18.97 15.19
N ALA A 38 12.37 19.56 15.02
CA ALA A 38 11.35 19.12 14.03
C ALA A 38 11.82 19.05 12.56
N TRP A 39 12.98 19.63 12.23
CA TRP A 39 13.59 19.59 10.90
C TRP A 39 14.58 18.43 10.68
N GLY A 40 14.85 17.61 11.70
CA GLY A 40 15.68 16.40 11.59
C GLY A 40 14.86 15.15 11.19
N PRO A 41 15.50 14.08 10.70
CA PRO A 41 14.82 12.82 10.45
C PRO A 41 14.36 12.21 11.78
N HIS A 42 13.07 11.88 11.90
CA HIS A 42 12.49 11.21 13.08
C HIS A 42 12.19 9.74 12.81
N ASP A 43 12.10 9.38 11.54
CA ASP A 43 11.72 8.06 11.09
C ASP A 43 12.82 7.06 11.44
N THR A 44 12.38 5.90 11.91
CA THR A 44 13.24 4.75 12.16
C THR A 44 12.88 3.62 11.22
N VAL A 45 13.82 2.70 11.04
CA VAL A 45 13.55 1.44 10.33
C VAL A 45 12.28 0.79 10.90
N SER A 46 11.27 0.62 10.04
CA SER A 46 10.05 -0.12 10.37
C SER A 46 10.44 -1.55 10.69
N LEU A 47 10.00 -2.10 11.83
CA LEU A 47 10.30 -3.49 12.18
C LEU A 47 9.10 -4.34 11.78
N GLY A 48 9.35 -5.48 11.15
CA GLY A 48 8.31 -6.40 10.73
C GLY A 48 7.68 -7.18 11.88
N LEU A 49 6.63 -7.93 11.56
CA LEU A 49 5.84 -8.73 12.49
C LEU A 49 6.69 -9.68 13.36
N ASP A 50 7.69 -10.33 12.76
CA ASP A 50 8.59 -11.26 13.45
C ASP A 50 9.40 -10.60 14.58
N LEU A 51 9.56 -9.27 14.54
CA LEU A 51 10.38 -8.51 15.46
C LEU A 51 9.54 -7.72 16.49
N GLN A 52 8.39 -7.18 16.08
CA GLN A 52 7.49 -6.43 16.98
C GLN A 52 6.43 -7.31 17.65
N GLY A 53 6.20 -8.52 17.13
CA GLY A 53 4.99 -9.28 17.40
C GLY A 53 3.76 -8.67 16.73
N GLY A 54 2.67 -9.43 16.70
CA GLY A 54 1.39 -8.99 16.14
C GLY A 54 0.57 -10.14 15.56
N SER A 55 -0.36 -9.80 14.66
CA SER A 55 -1.31 -10.73 14.07
C SER A 55 -1.10 -10.87 12.57
N TYR A 56 -1.13 -12.13 12.13
CA TYR A 56 -1.17 -12.54 10.73
C TYR A 56 -2.52 -13.21 10.46
N VAL A 57 -3.23 -12.74 9.44
CA VAL A 57 -4.52 -13.29 9.04
C VAL A 57 -4.53 -13.47 7.52
N LEU A 58 -4.86 -14.67 7.06
CA LEU A 58 -5.17 -14.97 5.67
C LEU A 58 -6.69 -15.01 5.49
N LEU A 59 -7.20 -14.09 4.68
CA LEU A 59 -8.62 -13.94 4.39
C LEU A 59 -8.92 -14.44 2.98
N GLU A 60 -10.02 -15.16 2.82
CA GLU A 60 -10.61 -15.53 1.53
C GLU A 60 -11.76 -14.56 1.22
N VAL A 61 -11.73 -14.01 0.01
CA VAL A 61 -12.79 -13.16 -0.54
C VAL A 61 -13.83 -14.08 -1.16
N GLU A 62 -15.08 -14.04 -0.69
CA GLU A 62 -16.16 -14.88 -1.22
C GLU A 62 -16.67 -14.41 -2.60
N LEU A 63 -15.83 -14.53 -3.63
CA LEU A 63 -16.12 -14.10 -5.00
C LEU A 63 -17.37 -14.79 -5.57
N ASP A 64 -17.56 -16.08 -5.27
CA ASP A 64 -18.71 -16.85 -5.72
C ASP A 64 -20.05 -16.26 -5.23
N GLN A 65 -20.08 -15.72 -4.02
CA GLN A 65 -21.28 -15.09 -3.49
C GLN A 65 -21.59 -13.79 -4.25
N VAL A 66 -20.58 -12.95 -4.45
CA VAL A 66 -20.73 -11.70 -5.22
C VAL A 66 -21.20 -11.97 -6.64
N MET A 67 -20.66 -13.00 -7.30
CA MET A 67 -21.09 -13.37 -8.65
C MET A 67 -22.55 -13.83 -8.69
N ARG A 68 -23.00 -14.60 -7.68
CA ARG A 68 -24.41 -15.00 -7.56
C ARG A 68 -25.32 -13.80 -7.34
N ASP A 69 -24.94 -12.88 -6.46
CA ASP A 69 -25.74 -11.69 -6.13
C ASP A 69 -25.85 -10.76 -7.35
N ARG A 70 -24.75 -10.56 -8.07
CA ARG A 70 -24.73 -9.76 -9.30
C ARG A 70 -25.62 -10.38 -10.38
N LEU A 71 -25.54 -11.69 -10.56
CA LEU A 71 -26.40 -12.43 -11.50
C LEU A 71 -27.89 -12.31 -11.14
N GLN A 72 -28.24 -12.35 -9.84
CA GLN A 72 -29.62 -12.09 -9.39
C GLN A 72 -30.05 -10.64 -9.64
N SER A 73 -29.18 -9.65 -9.45
CA SER A 73 -29.46 -8.27 -9.82
C SER A 73 -29.77 -8.14 -11.31
N THR A 74 -28.95 -8.75 -12.17
CA THR A 74 -29.16 -8.77 -13.62
C THR A 74 -30.48 -9.42 -14.00
N VAL A 75 -30.88 -10.51 -13.33
CA VAL A 75 -32.22 -11.11 -13.51
C VAL A 75 -33.32 -10.09 -13.20
N GLY A 76 -33.14 -9.27 -12.17
CA GLY A 76 -34.04 -8.17 -11.83
C GLY A 76 -34.08 -7.06 -12.88
N ASP A 77 -32.93 -6.68 -13.43
CA ASP A 77 -32.82 -5.68 -14.51
C ASP A 77 -33.50 -6.16 -15.80
N VAL A 78 -33.22 -7.39 -16.20
CA VAL A 78 -33.87 -8.06 -17.33
C VAL A 78 -35.38 -8.08 -17.18
N ARG A 79 -35.87 -8.44 -15.98
CA ARG A 79 -37.30 -8.41 -15.66
C ARG A 79 -37.91 -7.02 -15.85
N ARG A 80 -37.21 -5.97 -15.39
CA ARG A 80 -37.67 -4.58 -15.53
C ARG A 80 -37.70 -4.14 -16.99
N ALA A 81 -36.65 -4.44 -17.76
CA ALA A 81 -36.55 -4.09 -19.17
C ALA A 81 -37.66 -4.76 -20.00
N LEU A 82 -37.89 -6.06 -19.81
CA LEU A 82 -38.94 -6.79 -20.52
C LEU A 82 -40.35 -6.28 -20.16
N ARG A 83 -40.60 -5.91 -18.90
CA ARG A 83 -41.87 -5.30 -18.48
C ARG A 83 -42.10 -3.92 -19.11
N LYS A 84 -41.06 -3.08 -19.18
CA LYS A 84 -41.14 -1.76 -19.83
C LYS A 84 -41.50 -1.89 -21.31
N GLY A 85 -40.98 -2.91 -21.98
CA GLY A 85 -41.31 -3.26 -23.37
C GLY A 85 -42.64 -3.98 -23.56
N HIS A 86 -43.40 -4.28 -22.50
CA HIS A 86 -44.63 -5.10 -22.56
C HIS A 86 -44.43 -6.50 -23.20
N ILE A 87 -43.25 -7.09 -23.00
CA ILE A 87 -42.86 -8.37 -23.62
C ILE A 87 -43.23 -9.54 -22.70
N GLY A 88 -43.97 -10.52 -23.24
CA GLY A 88 -44.33 -11.74 -22.52
C GLY A 88 -43.16 -12.71 -22.38
N TYR A 89 -42.81 -13.13 -21.16
CA TYR A 89 -41.71 -14.05 -20.91
C TYR A 89 -42.05 -15.15 -19.89
N THR A 90 -41.35 -16.29 -20.00
CA THR A 90 -41.38 -17.44 -19.09
C THR A 90 -39.95 -17.89 -18.76
N ASP A 91 -39.80 -18.70 -17.70
CA ASP A 91 -38.53 -19.31 -17.27
C ASP A 91 -37.34 -18.35 -17.09
N LEU A 92 -37.61 -17.12 -16.62
CA LEU A 92 -36.53 -16.18 -16.27
C LEU A 92 -35.77 -16.69 -15.04
N SER A 93 -34.53 -17.11 -15.25
CA SER A 93 -33.67 -17.63 -14.19
C SER A 93 -32.21 -17.23 -14.39
N GLY A 94 -31.50 -17.06 -13.29
CA GLY A 94 -30.05 -16.92 -13.28
C GLY A 94 -29.43 -18.15 -12.58
N LYS A 95 -28.71 -18.99 -13.33
CA LYS A 95 -27.94 -20.13 -12.80
C LYS A 95 -26.63 -20.29 -13.56
N ASP A 96 -25.60 -20.79 -12.88
CA ASP A 96 -24.30 -21.16 -13.47
C ASP A 96 -23.60 -20.05 -14.28
N GLY A 97 -23.68 -18.80 -13.81
CA GLY A 97 -23.06 -17.66 -14.50
C GLY A 97 -23.80 -17.23 -15.78
N ALA A 98 -25.02 -17.74 -16.00
CA ALA A 98 -25.87 -17.38 -17.12
C ALA A 98 -27.27 -16.94 -16.66
N VAL A 99 -27.81 -15.92 -17.33
CA VAL A 99 -29.20 -15.50 -17.23
C VAL A 99 -29.94 -16.04 -18.44
N SER A 100 -30.96 -16.86 -18.23
CA SER A 100 -31.78 -17.42 -19.29
C SER A 100 -33.21 -16.90 -19.19
N VAL A 101 -33.82 -16.62 -20.34
CA VAL A 101 -35.22 -16.21 -20.46
C VAL A 101 -35.83 -16.80 -21.72
N ARG A 102 -37.10 -17.21 -21.64
CA ARG A 102 -37.87 -17.65 -22.80
C ARG A 102 -38.95 -16.62 -23.13
N ILE A 103 -38.99 -16.17 -24.37
CA ILE A 103 -40.00 -15.23 -24.88
C ILE A 103 -41.21 -16.04 -25.38
N LEU A 104 -42.42 -15.61 -25.00
CA LEU A 104 -43.66 -16.31 -25.32
C LEU A 104 -44.10 -16.13 -26.78
N GLU A 105 -43.90 -14.92 -27.31
CA GLU A 105 -44.32 -14.56 -28.67
C GLU A 105 -43.13 -14.42 -29.62
N THR A 106 -43.16 -15.15 -30.74
CA THR A 106 -42.10 -15.09 -31.77
C THR A 106 -42.00 -13.72 -32.45
N SER A 107 -43.10 -12.96 -32.50
CA SER A 107 -43.16 -11.59 -33.03
C SER A 107 -42.38 -10.58 -32.17
N GLN A 108 -42.37 -10.77 -30.85
CA GLN A 108 -41.72 -9.89 -29.88
C GLN A 108 -40.24 -10.22 -29.65
N PHE A 109 -39.71 -11.24 -30.34
CA PHE A 109 -38.35 -11.73 -30.13
C PHE A 109 -37.28 -10.68 -30.52
N ALA A 110 -37.49 -9.94 -31.62
CA ALA A 110 -36.58 -8.89 -32.06
C ALA A 110 -36.55 -7.70 -31.08
N ASP A 111 -37.70 -7.33 -30.53
CA ASP A 111 -37.84 -6.29 -29.52
C ASP A 111 -37.22 -6.71 -28.19
N ALA A 112 -37.36 -7.98 -27.81
CA ALA A 112 -36.74 -8.56 -26.62
C ALA A 112 -35.21 -8.53 -26.71
N VAL A 113 -34.64 -8.93 -27.86
CA VAL A 113 -33.18 -8.86 -28.07
C VAL A 113 -32.68 -7.42 -28.00
N SER A 114 -33.45 -6.45 -28.50
CA SER A 114 -33.08 -5.03 -28.43
C SER A 114 -33.15 -4.49 -27.00
N ALA A 115 -34.22 -4.79 -26.26
CA ALA A 115 -34.35 -4.40 -24.85
C ALA A 115 -33.27 -5.02 -23.95
N LEU A 116 -32.77 -6.22 -24.27
CA LEU A 116 -31.69 -6.88 -23.55
C LEU A 116 -30.30 -6.33 -23.90
N LYS A 117 -30.12 -5.76 -25.10
CA LYS A 117 -28.87 -5.03 -25.44
C LYS A 117 -28.70 -3.78 -24.59
N ASP A 118 -29.80 -3.10 -24.26
CA ASP A 118 -29.77 -1.92 -23.38
C ASP A 118 -29.36 -2.26 -21.93
N VAL A 119 -29.58 -3.50 -21.50
CA VAL A 119 -29.18 -4.03 -20.19
C VAL A 119 -27.74 -4.55 -20.17
N ASN A 120 -27.11 -4.73 -21.34
CA ASN A 120 -25.74 -5.24 -21.51
C ASN A 120 -24.89 -4.21 -22.28
N PRO A 121 -24.53 -3.07 -21.65
CA PRO A 121 -23.70 -2.07 -22.28
C PRO A 121 -22.33 -2.66 -22.65
N SER A 122 -21.73 -2.19 -23.75
CA SER A 122 -20.36 -2.53 -24.10
C SER A 122 -19.39 -1.99 -23.03
N VAL A 123 -18.49 -2.83 -22.53
CA VAL A 123 -17.44 -2.41 -21.60
C VAL A 123 -16.44 -1.56 -22.39
N GLY A 124 -16.51 -0.25 -22.21
CA GLY A 124 -15.62 0.73 -22.83
C GLY A 124 -14.46 1.08 -21.90
N GLY A 125 -13.32 0.42 -22.10
CA GLY A 125 -12.01 0.86 -21.59
C GLY A 125 -11.10 1.24 -22.75
N THR A 126 -10.27 2.27 -22.58
CA THR A 126 -9.41 2.91 -23.61
C THR A 126 -8.45 1.95 -24.35
N PHE A 127 -8.31 0.70 -23.93
CA PHE A 127 -7.43 -0.30 -24.53
C PHE A 127 -8.08 -1.65 -24.90
N THR A 128 -9.39 -1.85 -24.70
CA THR A 128 -10.08 -3.12 -25.00
C THR A 128 -11.32 -2.89 -25.86
N VAL A 129 -11.15 -2.95 -27.17
CA VAL A 129 -12.23 -2.84 -28.15
C VAL A 129 -13.10 -4.11 -28.10
N GLY A 130 -14.36 -3.99 -27.67
CA GLY A 130 -15.43 -4.95 -27.97
C GLY A 130 -15.82 -5.98 -26.91
N ALA A 131 -15.29 -5.92 -25.68
CA ALA A 131 -15.71 -6.82 -24.62
C ALA A 131 -17.11 -6.42 -24.09
N ARG A 132 -18.06 -7.36 -24.11
CA ARG A 132 -19.37 -7.21 -23.45
C ARG A 132 -19.34 -7.91 -22.10
N GLU A 133 -20.15 -7.43 -21.16
CA GLU A 133 -20.30 -8.05 -19.85
C GLU A 133 -20.87 -9.48 -19.99
N TYR A 134 -21.82 -9.64 -20.93
CA TYR A 134 -22.43 -10.94 -21.24
C TYR A 134 -22.34 -11.28 -22.74
N ASP A 135 -22.00 -12.53 -23.02
CA ASP A 135 -22.18 -13.16 -24.32
C ASP A 135 -23.62 -13.62 -24.47
N VAL A 136 -24.33 -13.03 -25.44
CA VAL A 136 -25.73 -13.35 -25.72
C VAL A 136 -25.80 -14.43 -26.78
N THR A 137 -26.30 -15.60 -26.42
CA THR A 137 -26.57 -16.71 -27.34
C THR A 137 -28.07 -16.93 -27.52
N GLN A 138 -28.43 -17.36 -28.73
CA GLN A 138 -29.81 -17.65 -29.12
C GLN A 138 -29.88 -19.12 -29.56
N PRO A 139 -30.00 -20.06 -28.60
CA PRO A 139 -30.00 -21.49 -28.90
C PRO A 139 -31.23 -21.98 -29.70
N GLY A 140 -32.22 -21.11 -29.96
CA GLY A 140 -33.46 -21.42 -30.66
C GLY A 140 -34.68 -21.48 -29.73
N ASN A 141 -35.87 -21.71 -30.30
CA ASN A 141 -37.15 -21.87 -29.56
C ASN A 141 -37.55 -20.68 -28.65
N GLY A 142 -37.23 -19.45 -29.07
CA GLY A 142 -37.58 -18.25 -28.30
C GLY A 142 -36.75 -18.07 -27.01
N GLN A 143 -35.69 -18.85 -26.81
CA GLN A 143 -34.82 -18.73 -25.64
C GLN A 143 -33.64 -17.80 -25.90
N ILE A 144 -33.36 -16.91 -24.95
CA ILE A 144 -32.20 -16.02 -24.93
C ILE A 144 -31.37 -16.36 -23.69
N VAL A 145 -30.08 -16.60 -23.88
CA VAL A 145 -29.15 -16.90 -22.79
C VAL A 145 -28.03 -15.86 -22.81
N MET A 146 -27.80 -15.22 -21.66
CA MET A 146 -26.75 -14.23 -21.45
C MET A 146 -25.74 -14.83 -20.48
N ARG A 147 -24.59 -15.29 -20.98
CA ARG A 147 -23.53 -15.88 -20.16
C ARG A 147 -22.47 -14.83 -19.89
N MET A 148 -22.06 -14.66 -18.63
CA MET A 148 -20.95 -13.77 -18.29
C MET A 148 -19.70 -14.19 -19.06
N SER A 149 -19.06 -13.25 -19.75
CA SER A 149 -17.82 -13.53 -20.49
C SER A 149 -16.67 -13.83 -19.51
N ASP A 150 -15.73 -14.68 -19.90
CA ASP A 150 -14.62 -15.07 -19.00
C ASP A 150 -13.71 -13.86 -18.70
N ALA A 151 -13.53 -12.96 -19.67
CA ALA A 151 -12.80 -11.71 -19.47
C ALA A 151 -13.48 -10.79 -18.44
N TYR A 152 -14.81 -10.67 -18.48
CA TYR A 152 -15.55 -9.88 -17.50
C TYR A 152 -15.48 -10.47 -16.09
N LYS A 153 -15.54 -11.81 -15.97
CA LYS A 153 -15.38 -12.49 -14.68
C LYS A 153 -14.02 -12.22 -14.07
N ILE A 154 -12.92 -12.45 -14.82
CA ILE A 154 -11.56 -12.24 -14.31
C ILE A 154 -11.33 -10.79 -13.90
N GLN A 155 -11.79 -9.83 -14.71
CA GLN A 155 -11.68 -8.42 -14.39
C GLN A 155 -12.47 -8.07 -13.12
N THR A 156 -13.72 -8.54 -13.02
CA THR A 156 -14.56 -8.26 -11.85
C THR A 156 -13.97 -8.89 -10.59
N GLU A 157 -13.51 -10.14 -10.64
CA GLU A 157 -12.88 -10.80 -9.50
C GLU A 157 -11.65 -10.01 -9.03
N THR A 158 -10.81 -9.57 -9.96
CA THR A 158 -9.63 -8.74 -9.66
C THR A 158 -10.03 -7.40 -9.02
N ASP A 159 -11.05 -6.75 -9.56
CA ASP A 159 -11.56 -5.47 -9.04
C ASP A 159 -12.13 -5.62 -7.62
N ILE A 160 -12.85 -6.72 -7.35
CA ILE A 160 -13.42 -7.00 -6.03
C ILE A 160 -12.33 -7.27 -4.99
N VAL A 161 -11.28 -8.03 -5.36
CA VAL A 161 -10.14 -8.26 -4.45
C VAL A 161 -9.40 -6.96 -4.17
N ASN A 162 -9.10 -6.16 -5.19
CA ASN A 162 -8.43 -4.86 -5.02
C ASN A 162 -9.26 -3.89 -4.16
N GLN A 163 -10.57 -3.84 -4.38
CA GLN A 163 -11.47 -3.04 -3.54
C GLN A 163 -11.48 -3.55 -2.09
N SER A 164 -11.48 -4.86 -1.88
CA SER A 164 -11.45 -5.46 -0.54
C SER A 164 -10.16 -5.11 0.18
N ILE A 165 -9.01 -5.14 -0.50
CA ILE A 165 -7.70 -4.71 0.05
C ILE A 165 -7.75 -3.26 0.53
N GLU A 166 -8.33 -2.35 -0.28
CA GLU A 166 -8.44 -0.94 0.09
C GLU A 166 -9.35 -0.72 1.31
N VAL A 167 -10.45 -1.47 1.41
CA VAL A 167 -11.33 -1.42 2.59
C VAL A 167 -10.64 -1.94 3.84
N VAL A 168 -9.92 -3.07 3.73
CA VAL A 168 -9.12 -3.64 4.82
C VAL A 168 -8.06 -2.63 5.28
N ARG A 169 -7.36 -1.96 4.35
CA ARG A 169 -6.36 -0.93 4.65
C ARG A 169 -6.93 0.20 5.49
N ARG A 170 -8.03 0.81 5.05
CA ARG A 170 -8.66 1.92 5.77
C ARG A 170 -9.11 1.55 7.17
N ARG A 171 -9.71 0.36 7.33
CA ARG A 171 -10.16 -0.13 8.65
C ARG A 171 -9.01 -0.34 9.63
N ILE A 172 -7.83 -0.69 9.13
CA ILE A 172 -6.66 -0.89 9.99
C ILE A 172 -5.97 0.46 10.28
N ASP A 173 -5.92 1.37 9.31
CA ASP A 173 -5.35 2.72 9.50
C ASP A 173 -6.07 3.51 10.63
N GLU A 174 -7.37 3.27 10.83
CA GLU A 174 -8.15 3.87 11.93
C GLU A 174 -7.65 3.50 13.33
N LEU A 175 -6.95 2.37 13.47
CA LEU A 175 -6.37 1.94 14.75
C LEU A 175 -5.12 2.74 15.13
N GLY A 176 -4.63 3.61 14.24
CA GLY A 176 -3.39 4.37 14.45
C GLY A 176 -2.15 3.47 14.51
N THR A 177 -2.24 2.25 13.98
CA THR A 177 -1.14 1.28 13.95
C THR A 177 -0.05 1.70 12.96
N LYS A 178 1.19 1.32 13.23
CA LYS A 178 2.31 1.55 12.31
C LYS A 178 2.19 0.59 11.12
N GLU A 179 1.70 1.12 10.00
CA GLU A 179 1.77 0.56 8.63
C GLU A 179 1.47 -0.95 8.52
N PRO A 180 0.20 -1.37 8.37
CA PRO A 180 -0.13 -2.76 8.12
C PRO A 180 0.36 -3.24 6.76
N ASP A 181 0.85 -4.48 6.70
CA ASP A 181 1.24 -5.14 5.45
C ASP A 181 0.04 -5.92 4.91
N ILE A 182 -0.49 -5.47 3.77
CA ILE A 182 -1.69 -6.02 3.14
C ILE A 182 -1.37 -6.34 1.70
N GLU A 183 -1.35 -7.64 1.39
CA GLU A 183 -0.97 -8.14 0.08
C GLU A 183 -2.01 -9.13 -0.46
N GLN A 184 -2.19 -9.15 -1.78
CA GLN A 184 -2.97 -10.16 -2.46
C GLN A 184 -2.18 -11.49 -2.48
N ALA A 185 -2.80 -12.57 -2.02
CA ALA A 185 -2.23 -13.91 -2.06
C ALA A 185 -3.05 -14.83 -2.99
N GLY A 186 -2.58 -15.02 -4.22
CA GLY A 186 -3.30 -15.83 -5.21
C GLY A 186 -4.48 -15.06 -5.83
N LYS A 187 -5.55 -15.78 -6.21
CA LYS A 187 -6.66 -15.20 -6.98
C LYS A 187 -7.69 -14.50 -6.10
N ASP A 188 -7.97 -15.05 -4.93
CA ASP A 188 -9.12 -14.71 -4.08
C ASP A 188 -8.75 -14.53 -2.60
N ARG A 189 -7.46 -14.47 -2.27
CA ARG A 189 -7.01 -14.34 -0.87
C ARG A 189 -6.24 -13.06 -0.63
N ILE A 190 -6.33 -12.58 0.60
CA ILE A 190 -5.68 -11.38 1.09
C ILE A 190 -4.93 -11.75 2.37
N VAL A 191 -3.63 -11.51 2.39
CA VAL A 191 -2.80 -11.60 3.59
C VAL A 191 -2.80 -10.24 4.27
N VAL A 192 -3.09 -10.24 5.56
CA VAL A 192 -3.12 -9.05 6.41
C VAL A 192 -2.19 -9.29 7.59
N GLN A 193 -1.21 -8.41 7.76
CA GLN A 193 -0.28 -8.42 8.88
C GLN A 193 -0.34 -7.08 9.60
N VAL A 194 -0.65 -7.12 10.89
CA VAL A 194 -0.75 -5.92 11.72
C VAL A 194 0.27 -6.01 12.85
N PRO A 195 1.40 -5.28 12.75
CA PRO A 195 2.39 -5.21 13.81
C PRO A 195 1.78 -4.62 15.09
N GLY A 196 2.14 -5.17 16.25
CA GLY A 196 1.70 -4.70 17.56
C GLY A 196 0.29 -5.15 17.99
N LEU A 197 -0.55 -5.66 17.08
CA LEU A 197 -1.87 -6.22 17.43
C LEU A 197 -1.75 -7.70 17.74
N GLN A 198 -1.84 -8.10 19.01
CA GLN A 198 -1.54 -9.49 19.42
C GLN A 198 -2.67 -10.48 19.14
N ASP A 199 -3.93 -10.06 19.21
CA ASP A 199 -5.07 -10.96 19.01
C ASP A 199 -5.61 -10.87 17.57
N PRO A 200 -5.48 -11.93 16.75
CA PRO A 200 -6.02 -11.95 15.41
C PRO A 200 -7.56 -11.92 15.39
N THR A 201 -8.22 -12.32 16.49
CA THR A 201 -9.68 -12.29 16.60
C THR A 201 -10.19 -10.86 16.68
N GLU A 202 -9.47 -9.99 17.39
CA GLU A 202 -9.76 -8.56 17.46
C GLU A 202 -9.65 -7.92 16.07
N LEU A 203 -8.60 -8.28 15.30
CA LEU A 203 -8.45 -7.86 13.92
C LEU A 203 -9.65 -8.27 13.05
N ILE A 204 -10.10 -9.52 13.15
CA ILE A 204 -11.28 -9.99 12.42
C ILE A 204 -12.53 -9.21 12.81
N ASN A 205 -12.76 -8.95 14.10
CA ASN A 205 -13.91 -8.18 14.55
C ASN A 205 -13.92 -6.76 13.96
N ILE A 206 -12.75 -6.12 13.86
CA ILE A 206 -12.59 -4.81 13.22
C ILE A 206 -12.89 -4.91 11.72
N LEU A 207 -12.32 -5.93 11.05
CA LEU A 207 -12.56 -6.17 9.63
C LEU A 207 -13.99 -6.62 9.32
N GLN A 208 -14.76 -7.07 10.30
CA GLN A 208 -16.18 -7.43 10.14
C GLN A 208 -17.13 -6.30 10.55
N THR A 209 -16.69 -5.34 11.38
CA THR A 209 -17.52 -4.21 11.81
C THR A 209 -17.73 -3.24 10.66
N THR A 210 -18.98 -3.08 10.22
CA THR A 210 -19.35 -2.15 9.14
C THR A 210 -19.12 -0.70 9.54
N ALA A 211 -18.51 0.08 8.65
CA ALA A 211 -18.34 1.52 8.82
C ALA A 211 -19.72 2.18 8.98
N LYS A 212 -19.90 2.97 10.03
CA LYS A 212 -21.20 3.59 10.35
C LYS A 212 -21.31 4.90 9.61
N MET A 213 -21.84 4.83 8.39
CA MET A 213 -22.26 6.02 7.68
C MET A 213 -23.64 6.47 8.17
N THR A 214 -23.77 7.75 8.51
CA THR A 214 -25.05 8.37 8.89
C THR A 214 -25.20 9.73 8.25
N PHE A 215 -26.43 10.08 7.91
CA PHE A 215 -26.80 11.41 7.45
C PHE A 215 -27.52 12.11 8.60
N GLN A 216 -27.01 13.27 8.99
CA GLN A 216 -27.49 14.04 10.13
C GLN A 216 -27.71 15.49 9.71
N LEU A 217 -28.61 16.21 10.37
CA LEU A 217 -28.78 17.64 10.13
C LEU A 217 -27.73 18.43 10.91
N VAL A 218 -27.26 19.54 10.33
CA VAL A 218 -26.38 20.47 11.05
C VAL A 218 -27.26 21.38 11.89
N ASP A 219 -26.89 21.59 13.15
CA ASP A 219 -27.50 22.63 13.97
C ASP A 219 -26.73 23.95 13.77
N GLU A 220 -27.32 24.85 12.98
CA GLU A 220 -26.77 26.17 12.71
C GLU A 220 -27.07 27.18 13.83
N THR A 221 -27.93 26.83 14.79
CA THR A 221 -28.28 27.68 15.94
C THR A 221 -27.34 27.51 17.11
N ALA A 222 -26.58 26.40 17.15
CA ALA A 222 -25.61 26.11 18.20
C ALA A 222 -24.34 26.97 18.09
N ASP A 223 -23.88 27.48 19.24
CA ASP A 223 -22.61 28.21 19.34
C ASP A 223 -21.43 27.22 19.37
N VAL A 224 -20.73 27.10 18.24
CA VAL A 224 -19.54 26.24 18.08
C VAL A 224 -18.46 26.54 19.13
N SER A 225 -18.35 27.81 19.58
CA SER A 225 -17.36 28.20 20.60
C SER A 225 -17.71 27.66 21.99
N GLN A 226 -19.00 27.44 22.28
CA GLN A 226 -19.46 26.80 23.52
C GLN A 226 -19.35 25.27 23.42
N ALA A 227 -19.65 24.70 22.25
CA ALA A 227 -19.47 23.28 21.99
C ALA A 227 -18.01 22.84 22.16
N LEU A 228 -17.04 23.63 21.66
CA LEU A 228 -15.60 23.38 21.85
C LEU A 228 -15.14 23.41 23.31
N ARG A 229 -15.90 24.08 24.19
CA ARG A 229 -15.66 24.11 25.65
C ARG A 229 -16.38 22.97 26.39
N GLY A 230 -17.01 22.04 25.67
CA GLY A 230 -17.72 20.88 26.21
C GLY A 230 -19.21 21.11 26.47
N ASN A 231 -19.75 22.30 26.22
CA ASN A 231 -21.15 22.63 26.41
C ASN A 231 -21.91 22.47 25.09
N VAL A 232 -22.18 21.23 24.70
CA VAL A 232 -22.99 20.90 23.51
C VAL A 232 -24.47 20.86 23.89
N PRO A 233 -25.38 21.49 23.12
CA PRO A 233 -26.82 21.43 23.40
C PRO A 233 -27.34 19.99 23.50
N ILE A 234 -28.40 19.80 24.29
CA ILE A 234 -29.01 18.48 24.50
C ILE A 234 -29.64 18.02 23.19
N GLY A 235 -29.14 16.90 22.65
CA GLY A 235 -29.60 16.36 21.37
C GLY A 235 -28.57 16.51 20.26
N ASP A 236 -27.47 17.23 20.48
CA ASP A 236 -26.44 17.47 19.47
C ASP A 236 -25.11 16.78 19.80
N GLU A 237 -24.24 16.74 18.82
CA GLU A 237 -22.87 16.25 18.90
C GLU A 237 -21.93 17.18 18.12
N LEU A 238 -20.71 17.35 18.64
CA LEU A 238 -19.67 18.12 17.97
C LEU A 238 -18.81 17.16 17.15
N LEU A 239 -18.84 17.30 15.83
CA LEU A 239 -18.00 16.53 14.92
C LEU A 239 -17.06 17.44 14.14
N TYR A 240 -16.07 16.83 13.49
CA TYR A 240 -15.02 17.53 12.76
C TYR A 240 -15.10 17.23 11.28
N ASP A 241 -15.09 18.28 10.46
CA ASP A 241 -14.91 18.19 9.00
C ASP A 241 -13.42 18.10 8.70
N VAL A 242 -12.99 16.92 8.27
CA VAL A 242 -11.58 16.54 8.07
C VAL A 242 -11.11 16.73 6.62
N GLU A 243 -12.03 16.81 5.67
CA GLU A 243 -11.70 16.80 4.24
C GLU A 243 -11.44 18.21 3.70
N ARG A 244 -12.03 19.23 4.33
CA ARG A 244 -11.86 20.63 3.89
C ARG A 244 -10.46 21.21 4.19
N ASP A 245 -9.88 20.87 5.33
CA ASP A 245 -8.48 21.15 5.68
C ASP A 245 -7.96 20.06 6.65
N PRO A 246 -7.16 19.09 6.16
CA PRO A 246 -6.60 18.03 7.00
C PRO A 246 -5.70 18.53 8.14
N LYS A 247 -5.21 19.77 8.06
CA LYS A 247 -4.35 20.38 9.10
C LYS A 247 -5.14 21.20 10.13
N HIS A 248 -6.34 21.66 9.79
CA HIS A 248 -7.24 22.40 10.69
C HIS A 248 -8.68 21.95 10.51
N PRO A 249 -9.06 20.79 11.09
CA PRO A 249 -10.40 20.28 10.95
C PRO A 249 -11.43 21.27 11.54
N THR A 250 -12.43 21.64 10.74
CA THR A 250 -13.44 22.62 11.18
C THR A 250 -14.50 21.95 12.03
N PRO A 251 -14.74 22.40 13.27
CA PRO A 251 -15.79 21.85 14.13
C PRO A 251 -17.17 22.26 13.61
N ILE A 252 -18.08 21.30 13.54
CA ILE A 252 -19.48 21.51 13.14
C ILE A 252 -20.36 20.77 14.17
N VAL A 253 -21.41 21.45 14.64
CA VAL A 253 -22.41 20.86 15.52
C VAL A 253 -23.48 20.20 14.67
N VAL A 254 -23.77 18.94 14.95
CA VAL A 254 -24.77 18.13 14.24
C VAL A 254 -25.80 17.57 15.21
N GLU A 255 -27.03 17.41 14.75
CA GLU A 255 -28.09 16.76 15.51
C GLU A 255 -27.74 15.27 15.67
N ARG A 256 -27.73 14.75 16.91
CA ARG A 256 -27.44 13.34 17.22
C ARG A 256 -28.47 12.39 16.61
N ARG A 257 -29.65 12.91 16.25
CA ARG A 257 -30.69 12.14 15.57
C ARG A 257 -30.25 11.80 14.15
N ILE A 258 -30.03 10.51 13.90
CA ILE A 258 -29.76 10.01 12.56
C ILE A 258 -31.01 10.25 11.69
N ALA A 259 -30.84 11.06 10.64
CA ALA A 259 -31.91 11.35 9.70
C ALA A 259 -32.07 10.20 8.69
N ILE A 260 -30.95 9.67 8.18
CA ILE A 260 -30.91 8.49 7.31
C ILE A 260 -29.69 7.66 7.68
N ALA A 261 -29.86 6.34 7.76
CA ALA A 261 -28.77 5.40 7.97
C ALA A 261 -28.09 5.04 6.63
N GLY A 262 -26.78 4.82 6.66
CA GLY A 262 -25.98 4.50 5.47
C GLY A 262 -26.28 3.13 4.86
N ASP A 263 -26.95 2.23 5.58
CA ASP A 263 -27.39 0.92 5.07
C ASP A 263 -28.44 1.04 3.96
N ARG A 264 -29.01 2.23 3.77
CA ARG A 264 -29.94 2.56 2.68
C ARG A 264 -29.25 2.95 1.38
N LEU A 265 -27.92 3.01 1.34
CA LEU A 265 -27.16 3.36 0.15
C LEU A 265 -26.93 2.12 -0.74
N THR A 266 -27.40 2.18 -1.98
CA THR A 266 -27.34 1.06 -2.94
C THR A 266 -26.17 1.15 -3.89
N ASN A 267 -25.74 2.37 -4.22
CA ASN A 267 -24.64 2.60 -5.13
C ASN A 267 -23.99 3.95 -4.82
N ALA A 268 -22.67 4.02 -4.96
CA ALA A 268 -21.90 5.25 -4.96
C ALA A 268 -20.81 5.17 -6.03
N GLY A 269 -20.66 6.27 -6.77
CA GLY A 269 -19.68 6.41 -7.83
C GLY A 269 -19.08 7.80 -7.82
N TRP A 270 -18.27 8.12 -8.82
CA TRP A 270 -17.82 9.48 -9.05
C TRP A 270 -18.26 9.91 -10.46
N ALA A 271 -18.55 11.20 -10.62
CA ALA A 271 -18.88 11.80 -11.89
C ALA A 271 -18.21 13.17 -11.99
N ASN A 272 -18.06 13.67 -13.21
CA ASN A 272 -17.67 15.06 -13.41
C ASN A 272 -18.93 15.89 -13.56
N ASN A 273 -19.13 16.87 -12.69
CA ASN A 273 -20.29 17.74 -12.77
C ASN A 273 -20.19 18.61 -14.04
N GLN A 274 -21.18 18.48 -14.93
CA GLN A 274 -21.15 19.11 -16.26
C GLN A 274 -21.26 20.64 -16.21
N GLN A 275 -21.76 21.20 -15.10
CA GLN A 275 -21.95 22.64 -14.94
C GLN A 275 -20.72 23.34 -14.36
N THR A 276 -20.05 22.69 -13.40
CA THR A 276 -18.92 23.28 -12.67
C THR A 276 -17.56 22.73 -13.11
N GLY A 277 -17.54 21.61 -13.83
CA GLY A 277 -16.31 20.89 -14.19
C GLY A 277 -15.58 20.25 -13.00
N GLN A 278 -16.23 20.19 -11.84
CA GLN A 278 -15.67 19.62 -10.61
C GLN A 278 -16.02 18.14 -10.48
N VAL A 279 -15.09 17.37 -9.91
CA VAL A 279 -15.32 15.95 -9.60
C VAL A 279 -16.22 15.86 -8.37
N VAL A 280 -17.32 15.15 -8.50
CA VAL A 280 -18.33 14.93 -7.44
C VAL A 280 -18.50 13.44 -7.18
N VAL A 281 -18.87 13.09 -5.96
CA VAL A 281 -19.24 11.70 -5.61
C VAL A 281 -20.74 11.56 -5.68
N THR A 282 -21.22 10.67 -6.54
CA THR A 282 -22.65 10.40 -6.72
C THR A 282 -23.07 9.27 -5.79
N MET A 283 -24.26 9.37 -5.21
CA MET A 283 -24.81 8.39 -4.27
C MET A 283 -26.27 8.11 -4.61
N ARG A 284 -26.71 6.87 -4.42
CA ARG A 284 -28.07 6.43 -4.72
C ARG A 284 -28.64 5.59 -3.59
N PHE A 285 -29.84 5.95 -3.14
CA PHE A 285 -30.54 5.24 -2.08
C PHE A 285 -31.46 4.13 -2.61
N ASP A 286 -31.83 3.20 -1.72
CA ASP A 286 -32.90 2.23 -1.94
C ASP A 286 -34.28 2.93 -1.99
N SER A 287 -35.35 2.18 -2.27
CA SER A 287 -36.69 2.78 -2.38
C SER A 287 -37.21 3.42 -1.08
N VAL A 288 -36.70 3.00 0.08
CA VAL A 288 -37.11 3.51 1.40
C VAL A 288 -36.32 4.77 1.71
N GLY A 289 -34.98 4.69 1.63
CA GLY A 289 -34.08 5.82 1.81
C GLY A 289 -34.30 6.94 0.81
N ALA A 290 -34.70 6.63 -0.44
CA ALA A 290 -35.08 7.65 -1.41
C ALA A 290 -36.30 8.49 -0.97
N ARG A 291 -37.27 7.88 -0.27
CA ARG A 291 -38.43 8.60 0.28
C ARG A 291 -38.04 9.41 1.51
N GLU A 292 -37.27 8.81 2.42
CA GLU A 292 -36.76 9.50 3.60
C GLU A 292 -35.90 10.71 3.23
N PHE A 293 -35.05 10.58 2.19
CA PHE A 293 -34.23 11.67 1.66
C PHE A 293 -35.06 12.74 0.95
N ALA A 294 -36.11 12.35 0.23
CA ALA A 294 -37.05 13.29 -0.38
C ALA A 294 -37.79 14.10 0.69
N ASP A 295 -38.27 13.46 1.76
CA ASP A 295 -38.95 14.13 2.87
C ASP A 295 -37.98 15.01 3.67
N LEU A 296 -36.76 14.54 3.91
CA LEU A 296 -35.72 15.30 4.61
C LEU A 296 -35.34 16.56 3.83
N SER A 297 -35.04 16.43 2.53
CA SER A 297 -34.66 17.57 1.69
C SER A 297 -35.79 18.59 1.54
N LYS A 298 -37.04 18.14 1.40
CA LYS A 298 -38.22 18.99 1.29
C LYS A 298 -38.46 19.87 2.52
N ASN A 299 -38.24 19.31 3.71
CA ASN A 299 -38.52 20.01 4.97
C ASN A 299 -37.35 20.88 5.47
N ASN A 300 -36.15 20.75 4.87
CA ASN A 300 -34.93 21.38 5.36
C ASN A 300 -34.20 22.19 4.28
N ILE A 301 -34.93 22.78 3.33
CA ILE A 301 -34.36 23.66 2.31
C ILE A 301 -33.63 24.84 2.98
N GLY A 302 -32.41 25.12 2.53
CA GLY A 302 -31.54 26.16 3.08
C GLY A 302 -30.73 25.74 4.30
N ARG A 303 -31.00 24.57 4.91
CA ARG A 303 -30.20 24.01 6.00
C ARG A 303 -29.10 23.10 5.46
N ARG A 304 -27.98 23.03 6.19
CA ARG A 304 -26.93 22.03 5.94
C ARG A 304 -27.30 20.66 6.48
N PHE A 305 -26.91 19.62 5.76
CA PHE A 305 -26.92 18.25 6.26
C PHE A 305 -25.51 17.69 6.20
N ALA A 306 -25.07 17.05 7.28
CA ALA A 306 -23.77 16.45 7.40
C ALA A 306 -23.81 14.97 6.98
N ILE A 307 -22.85 14.59 6.17
CA ILE A 307 -22.54 13.20 5.83
C ILE A 307 -21.43 12.77 6.78
N VAL A 308 -21.79 11.91 7.74
CA VAL A 308 -20.91 11.46 8.80
C VAL A 308 -20.49 10.03 8.53
N LEU A 309 -19.18 9.78 8.54
CA LEU A 309 -18.58 8.45 8.46
C LEU A 309 -17.70 8.27 9.70
N ASP A 310 -18.03 7.28 10.54
CA ASP A 310 -17.26 6.93 11.74
C ASP A 310 -16.93 8.15 12.63
N ASN A 311 -17.98 8.95 12.91
CA ASN A 311 -17.93 10.19 13.70
C ASN A 311 -17.03 11.30 13.11
N LYS A 312 -16.75 11.26 11.81
CA LYS A 312 -16.09 12.35 11.07
C LYS A 312 -17.01 12.85 9.97
N ILE A 313 -17.06 14.17 9.79
CA ILE A 313 -17.83 14.77 8.70
C ILE A 313 -16.98 14.70 7.44
N ILE A 314 -17.52 14.06 6.41
CA ILE A 314 -16.91 13.99 5.08
C ILE A 314 -17.29 15.21 4.25
N SER A 315 -18.57 15.58 4.30
CA SER A 315 -19.09 16.76 3.63
C SER A 315 -20.37 17.21 4.32
N ALA A 316 -20.64 18.51 4.29
CA ALA A 316 -21.85 19.09 4.86
C ALA A 316 -22.47 20.13 3.92
N PRO A 317 -23.06 19.67 2.79
CA PRO A 317 -23.69 20.53 1.80
C PRO A 317 -25.06 21.07 2.28
N VAL A 318 -25.57 22.07 1.56
CA VAL A 318 -26.87 22.71 1.82
C VAL A 318 -27.93 22.12 0.89
N PHE A 319 -29.13 21.86 1.41
CA PHE A 319 -30.28 21.54 0.55
C PHE A 319 -30.74 22.79 -0.22
N ARG A 320 -30.38 22.88 -1.50
CA ARG A 320 -30.78 24.00 -2.37
C ARG A 320 -32.19 23.81 -2.95
N GLU A 321 -32.51 22.57 -3.29
CA GLU A 321 -33.80 22.18 -3.88
C GLU A 321 -34.24 20.81 -3.32
N PRO A 322 -35.54 20.48 -3.36
CA PRO A 322 -36.04 19.17 -2.96
C PRO A 322 -35.52 18.07 -3.89
N ILE A 323 -34.88 17.04 -3.34
CA ILE A 323 -34.30 15.94 -4.11
C ILE A 323 -35.25 14.75 -4.10
N LEU A 324 -36.07 14.62 -5.16
CA LEU A 324 -37.10 13.57 -5.26
C LEU A 324 -36.63 12.31 -6.01
N THR A 325 -35.44 12.34 -6.58
CA THR A 325 -34.90 11.27 -7.44
C THR A 325 -34.27 10.11 -6.67
N GLY A 326 -34.05 10.27 -5.36
CA GLY A 326 -33.35 9.28 -4.53
C GLY A 326 -31.85 9.18 -4.83
N SER A 327 -31.28 10.18 -5.52
CA SER A 327 -29.85 10.30 -5.82
C SER A 327 -29.31 11.61 -5.28
N GLY A 328 -28.14 11.59 -4.65
CA GLY A 328 -27.44 12.78 -4.17
C GLY A 328 -26.07 12.93 -4.81
N GLU A 329 -25.56 14.15 -4.82
CA GLU A 329 -24.18 14.47 -5.18
C GLU A 329 -23.48 15.05 -3.95
N ILE A 330 -22.29 14.56 -3.66
CA ILE A 330 -21.40 15.10 -2.64
C ILE A 330 -20.41 15.99 -3.36
N GLU A 331 -20.55 17.29 -3.13
CA GLU A 331 -19.64 18.30 -3.60
C GLU A 331 -18.44 18.44 -2.65
N GLY A 332 -17.26 18.68 -3.22
CA GLY A 332 -16.00 18.83 -2.50
C GLY A 332 -14.85 19.11 -3.46
N ASN A 333 -13.68 19.46 -2.94
CA ASN A 333 -12.47 19.64 -3.75
C ASN A 333 -11.80 18.29 -4.06
N PHE A 334 -12.55 17.37 -4.67
CA PHE A 334 -12.08 16.01 -4.90
C PHE A 334 -11.20 15.92 -6.15
N THR A 335 -10.16 15.11 -6.05
CA THR A 335 -9.45 14.57 -7.22
C THR A 335 -10.18 13.32 -7.73
N VAL A 336 -9.93 12.88 -8.95
CA VAL A 336 -10.52 11.62 -9.47
C VAL A 336 -10.21 10.43 -8.55
N LYS A 337 -8.96 10.37 -8.04
CA LYS A 337 -8.55 9.31 -7.12
C LYS A 337 -9.30 9.41 -5.80
N SER A 338 -9.31 10.58 -5.15
CA SER A 338 -9.98 10.76 -3.84
C SER A 338 -11.50 10.61 -3.93
N ALA A 339 -12.12 11.00 -5.04
CA ALA A 339 -13.54 10.78 -5.29
C ALA A 339 -13.86 9.29 -5.48
N ASN A 340 -13.03 8.56 -6.23
CA ASN A 340 -13.19 7.11 -6.39
C ASN A 340 -13.02 6.38 -5.05
N ASP A 341 -12.01 6.76 -4.29
CA ASP A 341 -11.71 6.27 -2.95
C ASP A 341 -12.86 6.51 -1.97
N LEU A 342 -13.43 7.73 -1.98
CA LEU A 342 -14.62 8.04 -1.20
C LEU A 342 -15.84 7.27 -1.70
N ALA A 343 -16.08 7.18 -3.01
CA ALA A 343 -17.17 6.39 -3.56
C ALA A 343 -17.06 4.89 -3.21
N VAL A 344 -15.83 4.36 -3.15
CA VAL A 344 -15.55 3.03 -2.61
C VAL A 344 -15.92 2.99 -1.14
N LEU A 345 -15.49 3.93 -0.30
CA LEU A 345 -15.89 4.00 1.11
C LEU A 345 -17.41 4.06 1.34
N LEU A 346 -18.12 4.86 0.55
CA LEU A 346 -19.57 5.01 0.64
C LEU A 346 -20.30 3.74 0.23
N ARG A 347 -19.79 3.03 -0.79
CA ARG A 347 -20.23 1.65 -1.07
C ARG A 347 -19.81 0.69 0.04
N ALA A 348 -18.65 0.92 0.64
CA ALA A 348 -17.98 0.06 1.61
C ALA A 348 -18.50 0.18 3.05
N GLY A 349 -19.61 0.90 3.27
CA GLY A 349 -20.44 0.71 4.47
C GLY A 349 -20.71 -0.79 4.73
N ALA A 350 -20.65 -1.64 3.69
CA ALA A 350 -20.44 -3.09 3.78
C ALA A 350 -19.23 -3.53 2.92
N LEU A 351 -18.47 -4.54 3.35
CA LEU A 351 -17.37 -5.11 2.55
C LEU A 351 -17.85 -5.50 1.13
N PRO A 352 -17.04 -5.33 0.05
CA PRO A 352 -17.43 -5.66 -1.32
C PRO A 352 -17.81 -7.14 -1.48
N ALA A 353 -17.16 -7.98 -0.70
CA ALA A 353 -17.47 -9.39 -0.52
C ALA A 353 -17.24 -9.76 0.96
N PRO A 354 -17.95 -10.76 1.50
CA PRO A 354 -17.61 -11.35 2.78
C PRO A 354 -16.16 -11.86 2.79
N LEU A 355 -15.46 -11.63 3.90
CA LEU A 355 -14.10 -12.11 4.13
C LEU A 355 -14.14 -13.27 5.13
N LYS A 356 -13.66 -14.45 4.70
CA LYS A 356 -13.54 -15.64 5.55
C LYS A 356 -12.11 -15.84 6.01
N PRO A 357 -11.82 -15.94 7.33
CA PRO A 357 -10.48 -16.30 7.78
C PRO A 357 -10.18 -17.77 7.45
N ILE A 358 -9.15 -18.01 6.63
CA ILE A 358 -8.61 -19.36 6.37
C ILE A 358 -7.57 -19.70 7.44
N GLU A 359 -6.71 -18.73 7.77
CA GLU A 359 -5.59 -18.95 8.65
C GLU A 359 -5.37 -17.73 9.55
N MET A 360 -5.12 -17.99 10.83
CA MET A 360 -4.80 -16.98 11.83
C MET A 360 -3.55 -17.42 12.58
N ARG A 361 -2.56 -16.54 12.66
CA ARG A 361 -1.36 -16.75 13.46
C ARG A 361 -1.10 -15.50 14.29
N SER A 362 -0.70 -15.70 15.53
CA SER A 362 -0.23 -14.62 16.40
C SER A 362 1.24 -14.88 16.71
N ILE A 363 2.05 -13.82 16.64
CA ILE A 363 3.45 -13.85 17.05
C ILE A 363 3.57 -12.97 18.29
N GLY A 364 3.98 -13.57 19.41
CA GLY A 364 4.18 -12.83 20.66
C GLY A 364 5.36 -11.87 20.57
N ALA A 365 5.18 -10.66 21.11
CA ALA A 365 6.21 -9.61 21.10
C ALA A 365 7.51 -10.03 21.84
N ASP A 366 7.39 -10.88 22.86
CA ASP A 366 8.56 -11.38 23.63
C ASP A 366 9.50 -12.23 22.77
N LEU A 367 8.94 -13.05 21.87
CA LEU A 367 9.74 -13.84 20.93
C LEU A 367 10.50 -12.94 19.97
N GLY A 368 9.86 -11.87 19.47
CA GLY A 368 10.50 -10.88 18.61
C GLY A 368 11.62 -10.11 19.31
N ALA A 369 11.38 -9.64 20.54
CA ALA A 369 12.37 -8.90 21.33
C ALA A 369 13.63 -9.74 21.61
N ASP A 370 13.47 -11.02 21.93
CA ASP A 370 14.61 -11.91 22.16
C ASP A 370 15.36 -12.25 20.87
N GLN A 371 14.67 -12.37 19.73
CA GLN A 371 15.30 -12.52 18.41
C GLN A 371 16.05 -11.26 17.98
N ILE A 372 15.55 -10.06 18.29
CA ILE A 372 16.28 -8.80 18.04
C ILE A 372 17.58 -8.80 18.87
N LYS A 373 17.51 -9.17 20.16
CA LYS A 373 18.69 -9.20 21.04
C LYS A 373 19.74 -10.19 20.51
N SER A 374 19.33 -11.42 20.20
CA SER A 374 20.24 -12.47 19.71
C SER A 374 20.82 -12.12 18.33
N GLY A 375 20.01 -11.54 17.44
CA GLY A 375 20.42 -11.02 16.15
C GLY A 375 21.44 -9.90 16.27
N ARG A 376 21.22 -8.95 17.18
CA ARG A 376 22.18 -7.88 17.49
C ARG A 376 23.51 -8.43 18.02
N TYR A 377 23.47 -9.37 18.96
CA TYR A 377 24.70 -9.98 19.48
C TYR A 377 25.46 -10.75 18.40
N SER A 378 24.76 -11.50 17.55
CA SER A 378 25.37 -12.25 16.44
C SER A 378 26.00 -11.31 15.40
N ALA A 379 25.31 -10.22 15.05
CA ALA A 379 25.82 -9.23 14.11
C ALA A 379 27.07 -8.51 14.63
N ILE A 380 27.08 -8.10 15.91
CA ILE A 380 28.24 -7.46 16.53
C ILE A 380 29.42 -8.44 16.62
N ALA A 381 29.18 -9.68 17.06
CA ALA A 381 30.21 -10.69 17.15
C ALA A 381 30.82 -11.00 15.77
N GLY A 382 29.98 -11.14 14.74
CA GLY A 382 30.43 -11.33 13.36
C GLY A 382 31.25 -10.15 12.84
N LEU A 383 30.81 -8.91 13.07
CA LEU A 383 31.53 -7.71 12.67
C LEU A 383 32.90 -7.62 13.35
N ILE A 384 33.00 -7.91 14.65
CA ILE A 384 34.28 -7.93 15.37
C ILE A 384 35.22 -9.00 14.82
N LEU A 385 34.72 -10.21 14.58
CA LEU A 385 35.53 -11.30 14.03
C LEU A 385 36.08 -10.97 12.65
N VAL A 386 35.24 -10.40 11.78
CA VAL A 386 35.64 -9.98 10.44
C VAL A 386 36.65 -8.83 10.49
N ALA A 387 36.43 -7.82 11.35
CA ALA A 387 37.36 -6.71 11.51
C ALA A 387 38.74 -7.18 12.03
N VAL A 388 38.75 -8.05 13.04
CA VAL A 388 39.98 -8.65 13.55
C VAL A 388 40.72 -9.43 12.45
N PHE A 389 40.01 -10.24 11.66
CA PHE A 389 40.59 -10.96 10.54
C PHE A 389 41.21 -10.00 9.51
N MET A 390 40.50 -8.92 9.14
CA MET A 390 40.97 -7.94 8.17
C MET A 390 42.22 -7.22 8.64
N ILE A 391 42.26 -6.79 9.90
CA ILE A 391 43.44 -6.14 10.49
C ILE A 391 44.62 -7.10 10.57
N LEU A 392 44.41 -8.36 11.00
CA LEU A 392 45.48 -9.35 11.11
C LEU A 392 46.05 -9.73 9.75
N ARG A 393 45.22 -9.84 8.71
CA ARG A 393 45.64 -10.29 7.38
C ARG A 393 46.19 -9.17 6.50
N TYR A 394 45.59 -7.98 6.54
CA TYR A 394 45.87 -6.85 5.62
C TYR A 394 46.42 -5.59 6.31
N GLY A 395 46.63 -5.63 7.63
CA GLY A 395 47.22 -4.53 8.39
C GLY A 395 46.46 -3.21 8.24
N PHE A 396 47.14 -2.17 7.74
CA PHE A 396 46.54 -0.84 7.54
C PHE A 396 45.43 -0.84 6.48
N PHE A 397 45.55 -1.64 5.43
CA PHE A 397 44.49 -1.78 4.43
C PHE A 397 43.25 -2.47 5.04
N GLY A 398 43.46 -3.36 6.01
CA GLY A 398 42.39 -3.92 6.83
C GLY A 398 41.57 -2.85 7.54
N VAL A 399 42.22 -1.87 8.18
CA VAL A 399 41.54 -0.75 8.85
C VAL A 399 40.71 0.10 7.87
N ILE A 400 41.20 0.33 6.65
CA ILE A 400 40.43 1.04 5.62
C ILE A 400 39.18 0.23 5.25
N ALA A 401 39.31 -1.08 5.06
CA ALA A 401 38.19 -1.96 4.77
C ALA A 401 37.15 -1.98 5.90
N ASP A 402 37.58 -1.96 7.17
CA ASP A 402 36.66 -1.94 8.32
C ASP A 402 35.88 -0.62 8.43
N ILE A 403 36.52 0.51 8.10
CA ILE A 403 35.83 1.80 8.01
C ILE A 403 34.79 1.76 6.88
N ALA A 404 35.16 1.21 5.71
CA ALA A 404 34.23 1.05 4.59
C ALA A 404 33.06 0.10 4.95
N LEU A 405 33.32 -0.99 5.67
CA LEU A 405 32.30 -1.92 6.19
C LEU A 405 31.35 -1.22 7.15
N THR A 406 31.88 -0.42 8.08
CA THR A 406 31.06 0.35 9.03
C THR A 406 30.16 1.34 8.30
N LEU A 407 30.71 2.06 7.33
CA LEU A 407 29.95 2.96 6.47
C LEU A 407 28.91 2.21 5.64
N ASN A 408 29.20 0.99 5.18
CA ASN A 408 28.24 0.18 4.46
C ASN A 408 27.02 -0.14 5.32
N VAL A 409 27.21 -0.58 6.57
CA VAL A 409 26.09 -0.87 7.48
C VAL A 409 25.25 0.40 7.76
N ILE A 410 25.90 1.55 7.94
CA ILE A 410 25.21 2.83 8.14
C ILE A 410 24.37 3.20 6.90
N LEU A 411 24.95 3.09 5.70
CA LEU A 411 24.26 3.39 4.44
C LEU A 411 23.11 2.41 4.17
N LEU A 412 23.27 1.13 4.52
CA LEU A 412 22.22 0.13 4.43
C LEU A 412 21.03 0.52 5.32
N LEU A 413 21.27 0.83 6.59
CA LEU A 413 20.21 1.27 7.51
C LEU A 413 19.55 2.58 7.07
N ALA A 414 20.33 3.52 6.55
CA ALA A 414 19.81 4.78 6.00
C ALA A 414 18.89 4.53 4.81
N ALA A 415 19.28 3.63 3.89
CA ALA A 415 18.48 3.27 2.73
C ALA A 415 17.18 2.57 3.13
N LEU A 416 17.21 1.62 4.07
CA LEU A 416 15.99 0.98 4.57
C LEU A 416 15.01 1.99 5.17
N THR A 417 15.53 2.96 5.93
CA THR A 417 14.71 4.04 6.53
C THR A 417 14.11 4.93 5.44
N LEU A 418 14.90 5.32 4.44
CA LEU A 418 14.45 6.21 3.37
C LEU A 418 13.39 5.57 2.46
N PHE A 419 13.46 4.25 2.24
CA PHE A 419 12.49 3.52 1.45
C PHE A 419 11.27 3.03 2.24
N GLY A 420 11.22 3.25 3.57
CA GLY A 420 10.16 2.70 4.42
C GLY A 420 10.15 1.16 4.45
N ALA A 421 11.30 0.52 4.19
CA ALA A 421 11.38 -0.93 4.12
C ALA A 421 11.33 -1.55 5.53
N THR A 422 10.53 -2.60 5.69
CA THR A 422 10.39 -3.34 6.95
C THR A 422 11.57 -4.28 7.17
N LEU A 423 12.23 -4.14 8.33
CA LEU A 423 13.27 -5.04 8.80
C LEU A 423 12.64 -6.25 9.49
N THR A 424 12.83 -7.42 8.91
CA THR A 424 12.35 -8.71 9.45
C THR A 424 13.51 -9.51 10.04
N LEU A 425 13.22 -10.64 10.71
CA LEU A 425 14.27 -11.52 11.24
C LEU A 425 15.16 -12.09 10.11
N PRO A 426 14.61 -12.62 9.00
CA PRO A 426 15.41 -12.90 7.82
C PRO A 426 16.17 -11.67 7.31
N GLY A 427 15.56 -10.47 7.33
CA GLY A 427 16.25 -9.22 7.00
C GLY A 427 17.53 -8.98 7.81
N ILE A 428 17.53 -9.27 9.12
CA ILE A 428 18.75 -9.21 9.96
C ILE A 428 19.80 -10.20 9.46
N ALA A 429 19.40 -11.42 9.08
CA ALA A 429 20.32 -12.38 8.48
C ALA A 429 20.89 -11.88 7.14
N GLY A 430 20.09 -11.16 6.35
CA GLY A 430 20.53 -10.45 5.14
C GLY A 430 21.60 -9.40 5.44
N ILE A 431 21.44 -8.62 6.50
CA ILE A 431 22.46 -7.68 6.98
C ILE A 431 23.75 -8.42 7.35
N VAL A 432 23.65 -9.53 8.10
CA VAL A 432 24.83 -10.33 8.48
C VAL A 432 25.55 -10.92 7.26
N LEU A 433 24.79 -11.43 6.30
CA LEU A 433 25.31 -11.98 5.05
C LEU A 433 26.00 -10.90 4.20
N THR A 434 25.36 -9.74 4.04
CA THR A 434 25.92 -8.61 3.28
C THR A 434 27.17 -8.03 3.94
N MET A 435 27.28 -8.05 5.28
CA MET A 435 28.53 -7.68 5.97
C MET A 435 29.69 -8.59 5.56
N GLY A 436 29.47 -9.91 5.47
CA GLY A 436 30.47 -10.86 5.00
C GLY A 436 30.88 -10.60 3.54
N MET A 437 29.90 -10.44 2.64
CA MET A 437 30.15 -10.18 1.23
C MET A 437 30.83 -8.81 0.99
N ALA A 438 30.50 -7.79 1.78
CA ALA A 438 31.07 -6.45 1.62
C ALA A 438 32.59 -6.43 1.83
N VAL A 439 33.11 -7.34 2.65
CA VAL A 439 34.55 -7.48 2.87
C VAL A 439 35.23 -8.22 1.73
N ASP A 440 34.55 -9.18 1.08
CA ASP A 440 35.09 -9.95 -0.04
C ASP A 440 35.54 -9.05 -1.20
N ALA A 441 34.76 -8.01 -1.53
CA ALA A 441 35.14 -7.03 -2.54
C ALA A 441 36.46 -6.31 -2.20
N ASN A 442 36.67 -5.95 -0.94
CA ASN A 442 37.92 -5.32 -0.48
C ASN A 442 39.09 -6.32 -0.52
N VAL A 443 38.86 -7.58 -0.12
CA VAL A 443 39.86 -8.67 -0.20
C VAL A 443 40.31 -8.88 -1.63
N LEU A 444 39.38 -8.95 -2.59
CA LEU A 444 39.68 -9.16 -4.01
C LEU A 444 40.51 -8.02 -4.60
N ILE A 445 40.20 -6.76 -4.23
CA ILE A 445 41.02 -5.60 -4.60
C ILE A 445 42.43 -5.73 -4.02
N TYR A 446 42.57 -6.05 -2.73
CA TYR A 446 43.87 -6.09 -2.05
C TYR A 446 44.76 -7.23 -2.54
N GLU A 447 44.22 -8.43 -2.76
CA GLU A 447 44.97 -9.54 -3.34
C GLU A 447 45.38 -9.22 -4.78
N ARG A 448 44.51 -8.60 -5.59
CA ARG A 448 44.90 -8.18 -6.94
C ARG A 448 46.00 -7.11 -6.91
N MET A 449 45.94 -6.16 -5.99
CA MET A 449 47.02 -5.19 -5.80
C MET A 449 48.35 -5.87 -5.41
N ARG A 450 48.30 -6.89 -4.53
CA ARG A 450 49.45 -7.66 -4.09
C ARG A 450 50.07 -8.46 -5.22
N GLU A 451 49.25 -9.10 -6.04
CA GLU A 451 49.68 -9.84 -7.24
C GLU A 451 50.36 -8.92 -8.26
N GLU A 452 49.79 -7.75 -8.55
CA GLU A 452 50.39 -6.78 -9.48
C GLU A 452 51.73 -6.22 -8.96
N GLN A 453 51.86 -6.03 -7.65
CA GLN A 453 53.13 -5.65 -7.04
C GLN A 453 54.17 -6.77 -7.12
N HIS A 454 53.76 -8.03 -6.90
CA HIS A 454 54.66 -9.17 -7.06
C HIS A 454 55.16 -9.32 -8.50
N ASN A 455 54.32 -8.97 -9.47
CA ASN A 455 54.67 -8.90 -10.89
C ASN A 455 55.57 -7.68 -11.26
N GLY A 456 56.12 -6.97 -10.28
CA GLY A 456 57.12 -5.93 -10.47
C GLY A 456 56.57 -4.54 -10.81
N ARG A 457 55.26 -4.30 -10.70
CA ARG A 457 54.68 -2.96 -10.93
C ARG A 457 54.99 -2.00 -9.78
N SER A 458 55.07 -0.72 -10.12
CA SER A 458 55.22 0.35 -9.13
C SER A 458 53.98 0.42 -8.23
N MET A 459 54.16 0.86 -6.98
CA MET A 459 53.09 0.96 -5.97
C MET A 459 51.81 1.63 -6.50
N LEU A 460 51.93 2.77 -7.18
CA LEU A 460 50.78 3.48 -7.75
C LEU A 460 50.15 2.72 -8.94
N GLY A 461 50.97 2.06 -9.75
CA GLY A 461 50.50 1.25 -10.89
C GLY A 461 49.79 -0.04 -10.46
N SER A 462 50.24 -0.65 -9.35
CA SER A 462 49.62 -1.83 -8.74
C SER A 462 48.26 -1.49 -8.14
N ILE A 463 48.11 -0.35 -7.47
CA ILE A 463 46.81 0.12 -6.95
C ILE A 463 45.84 0.36 -8.11
N ASP A 464 46.21 1.17 -9.09
CA ASP A 464 45.29 1.52 -10.19
C ASP A 464 44.87 0.30 -11.02
N THR A 465 45.82 -0.60 -11.31
CA THR A 465 45.48 -1.82 -12.05
C THR A 465 44.76 -2.86 -11.19
N GLY A 466 45.07 -2.94 -9.89
CA GLY A 466 44.35 -3.78 -8.93
C GLY A 466 42.85 -3.44 -8.92
N PHE A 467 42.52 -2.16 -8.70
CA PHE A 467 41.13 -1.69 -8.78
C PHE A 467 40.49 -1.94 -10.15
N ARG A 468 41.21 -1.66 -11.26
CA ARG A 468 40.66 -1.85 -12.61
C ARG A 468 40.36 -3.33 -12.94
N ARG A 469 41.23 -4.25 -12.53
CA ARG A 469 41.06 -5.69 -12.77
C ARG A 469 40.03 -6.32 -11.84
N ALA A 470 40.05 -5.94 -10.55
CA ALA A 470 39.07 -6.42 -9.57
C ALA A 470 37.64 -5.99 -9.91
N MET A 471 37.46 -4.81 -10.52
CA MET A 471 36.14 -4.26 -10.87
C MET A 471 35.26 -5.23 -11.65
N ALA A 472 35.80 -5.90 -12.67
CA ALA A 472 35.01 -6.80 -13.51
C ALA A 472 34.43 -7.96 -12.70
N THR A 473 35.25 -8.58 -11.85
CA THR A 473 34.83 -9.68 -10.98
C THR A 473 33.85 -9.24 -9.91
N ILE A 474 34.05 -8.05 -9.32
CA ILE A 474 33.12 -7.50 -8.31
C ILE A 474 31.76 -7.19 -8.93
N ILE A 475 31.74 -6.59 -10.13
CA ILE A 475 30.49 -6.31 -10.85
C ILE A 475 29.76 -7.61 -11.17
N ASP A 476 30.46 -8.63 -11.66
CA ASP A 476 29.88 -9.92 -12.04
C ASP A 476 29.26 -10.65 -10.82
N ALA A 477 30.01 -10.73 -9.72
CA ALA A 477 29.52 -11.31 -8.47
C ALA A 477 28.30 -10.53 -7.94
N ASN A 478 28.36 -9.20 -7.85
CA ASN A 478 27.25 -8.39 -7.33
C ASN A 478 26.02 -8.42 -8.24
N ALA A 479 26.21 -8.46 -9.57
CA ALA A 479 25.10 -8.60 -10.52
C ALA A 479 24.37 -9.93 -10.31
N THR A 480 25.10 -11.02 -10.09
CA THR A 480 24.52 -12.34 -9.81
C THR A 480 23.69 -12.33 -8.52
N HIS A 481 24.22 -11.72 -7.46
CA HIS A 481 23.49 -11.59 -6.20
C HIS A 481 22.26 -10.66 -6.32
N LEU A 482 22.36 -9.59 -7.11
CA LEU A 482 21.25 -8.66 -7.33
C LEU A 482 20.12 -9.30 -8.13
N ILE A 483 20.44 -10.16 -9.11
CA ILE A 483 19.44 -10.97 -9.82
C ILE A 483 18.75 -11.92 -8.85
N ALA A 484 19.50 -12.61 -7.98
CA ALA A 484 18.92 -13.49 -6.98
C ALA A 484 18.00 -12.73 -6.00
N SER A 485 18.45 -11.56 -5.51
CA SER A 485 17.66 -10.67 -4.66
C SER A 485 16.37 -10.22 -5.37
N LEU A 486 16.42 -9.86 -6.65
CA LEU A 486 15.24 -9.46 -7.41
C LEU A 486 14.22 -10.61 -7.56
N ILE A 487 14.70 -11.82 -7.85
CA ILE A 487 13.84 -13.01 -7.93
C ILE A 487 13.17 -13.28 -6.58
N LEU A 488 13.92 -13.19 -5.48
CA LEU A 488 13.37 -13.34 -4.13
C LEU A 488 12.38 -12.23 -3.75
N PHE A 489 12.56 -11.01 -4.29
CA PHE A 489 11.66 -9.89 -4.04
C PHE A 489 10.33 -10.04 -4.78
N GLU A 490 10.36 -10.52 -6.03
CA GLU A 490 9.17 -10.72 -6.86
C GLU A 490 8.38 -11.99 -6.48
N LEU A 491 9.08 -13.07 -6.12
CA LEU A 491 8.45 -14.37 -5.83
C LEU A 491 8.30 -14.67 -4.33
N GLY A 492 9.02 -13.96 -3.46
CA GLY A 492 8.97 -14.16 -2.02
C GLY A 492 7.81 -13.42 -1.37
N SER A 493 7.21 -14.03 -0.35
CA SER A 493 6.17 -13.40 0.46
C SER A 493 6.70 -12.99 1.84
N GLY A 494 6.13 -11.91 2.39
CA GLY A 494 6.36 -11.42 3.76
C GLY A 494 7.85 -11.38 4.17
N PRO A 495 8.31 -12.24 5.11
CA PRO A 495 9.69 -12.21 5.62
C PRO A 495 10.79 -12.41 4.56
N VAL A 496 10.53 -13.21 3.52
CA VAL A 496 11.51 -13.49 2.45
C VAL A 496 11.72 -12.24 1.59
N ARG A 497 10.65 -11.47 1.36
CA ARG A 497 10.71 -10.19 0.66
C ARG A 497 11.55 -9.17 1.43
N GLY A 498 11.40 -9.12 2.75
CA GLY A 498 12.26 -8.33 3.64
C GLY A 498 13.74 -8.71 3.54
N PHE A 499 14.06 -10.01 3.53
CA PHE A 499 15.43 -10.48 3.27
C PHE A 499 15.94 -10.03 1.90
N ALA A 500 15.13 -10.17 0.85
CA ALA A 500 15.50 -9.76 -0.50
C ALA A 500 15.85 -8.26 -0.60
N VAL A 501 15.06 -7.38 0.03
CA VAL A 501 15.33 -5.94 0.08
C VAL A 501 16.63 -5.64 0.80
N THR A 502 16.84 -6.21 2.00
CA THR A 502 18.09 -5.99 2.75
C THR A 502 19.33 -6.46 1.99
N LEU A 503 19.24 -7.61 1.31
CA LEU A 503 20.30 -8.15 0.47
C LEU A 503 20.58 -7.23 -0.73
N GLY A 504 19.54 -6.85 -1.48
CA GLY A 504 19.67 -6.00 -2.67
C GLY A 504 20.26 -4.63 -2.36
N VAL A 505 19.73 -3.96 -1.34
CA VAL A 505 20.25 -2.68 -0.85
C VAL A 505 21.70 -2.84 -0.37
N GLY A 506 21.98 -3.87 0.42
CA GLY A 506 23.33 -4.15 0.93
C GLY A 506 24.37 -4.42 -0.16
N ILE A 507 23.99 -5.07 -1.27
CA ILE A 507 24.87 -5.26 -2.44
C ILE A 507 25.19 -3.92 -3.10
N ILE A 508 24.20 -3.04 -3.26
CA ILE A 508 24.40 -1.72 -3.89
C ILE A 508 25.29 -0.84 -3.00
N THR A 509 25.02 -0.80 -1.69
CA THR A 509 25.80 0.01 -0.75
C THR A 509 27.21 -0.55 -0.55
N SER A 510 27.39 -1.88 -0.55
CA SER A 510 28.71 -2.52 -0.47
C SER A 510 29.54 -2.26 -1.72
N PHE A 511 28.93 -2.30 -2.92
CA PHE A 511 29.62 -1.95 -4.15
C PHE A 511 30.12 -0.50 -4.12
N PHE A 512 29.25 0.43 -3.72
CA PHE A 512 29.60 1.84 -3.59
C PHE A 512 30.74 2.07 -2.59
N THR A 513 30.65 1.45 -1.41
CA THR A 513 31.67 1.61 -0.36
C THR A 513 33.02 0.98 -0.77
N ALA A 514 33.02 -0.25 -1.27
CA ALA A 514 34.24 -0.94 -1.69
C ALA A 514 34.93 -0.29 -2.90
N VAL A 515 34.17 0.21 -3.87
CA VAL A 515 34.74 0.75 -5.12
C VAL A 515 35.05 2.24 -5.03
N MET A 516 34.14 3.04 -4.49
CA MET A 516 34.31 4.49 -4.44
C MET A 516 34.95 4.95 -3.13
N VAL A 517 34.39 4.55 -1.98
CA VAL A 517 34.85 5.05 -0.67
C VAL A 517 36.24 4.53 -0.35
N THR A 518 36.49 3.21 -0.46
CA THR A 518 37.81 2.62 -0.23
C THR A 518 38.86 3.22 -1.16
N ARG A 519 38.54 3.41 -2.45
CA ARG A 519 39.48 4.03 -3.41
C ARG A 519 39.80 5.47 -3.02
N LEU A 520 38.82 6.27 -2.60
CA LEU A 520 39.04 7.63 -2.14
C LEU A 520 39.89 7.68 -0.87
N MET A 521 39.65 6.78 0.08
CA MET A 521 40.45 6.68 1.30
C MET A 521 41.91 6.30 1.01
N VAL A 522 42.13 5.33 0.13
CA VAL A 522 43.48 4.93 -0.31
C VAL A 522 44.19 6.09 -1.01
N ILE A 523 43.50 6.83 -1.88
CA ILE A 523 44.06 8.02 -2.56
C ILE A 523 44.40 9.12 -1.56
N ALA A 524 43.50 9.41 -0.61
CA ALA A 524 43.73 10.40 0.43
C ALA A 524 44.96 10.04 1.28
N TRP A 525 45.10 8.77 1.64
CA TRP A 525 46.27 8.26 2.36
C TRP A 525 47.57 8.39 1.56
N LEU A 526 47.57 8.03 0.27
CA LEU A 526 48.73 8.19 -0.61
C LEU A 526 49.19 9.65 -0.71
N ASN A 527 48.25 10.59 -0.77
CA ASN A 527 48.53 12.03 -0.83
C ASN A 527 49.15 12.55 0.47
N ILE A 528 48.69 12.06 1.62
CA ILE A 528 49.15 12.50 2.95
C ILE A 528 50.48 11.86 3.33
N ARG A 529 50.62 10.53 3.23
CA ARG A 529 51.79 9.80 3.77
C ARG A 529 52.93 9.56 2.78
N ARG A 530 52.70 9.68 1.46
CA ARG A 530 53.68 9.39 0.39
C ARG A 530 54.60 8.16 0.68
N PRO A 531 54.05 6.97 0.99
CA PRO A 531 54.89 5.82 1.33
C PRO A 531 55.66 5.29 0.13
N LYS A 532 56.91 4.86 0.36
CA LYS A 532 57.80 4.31 -0.68
C LYS A 532 57.59 2.80 -0.96
N LYS A 533 56.88 2.09 -0.09
CA LYS A 533 56.54 0.66 -0.23
C LYS A 533 55.12 0.38 0.28
N LEU A 534 54.42 -0.51 -0.42
CA LEU A 534 53.16 -1.11 0.04
C LEU A 534 53.48 -2.16 1.10
N VAL A 535 52.89 -2.03 2.28
CA VAL A 535 52.80 -3.09 3.27
C VAL A 535 51.33 -3.51 3.30
N ILE A 536 51.03 -4.61 2.61
CA ILE A 536 49.71 -5.27 2.57
C ILE A 536 49.88 -6.66 3.17
#